data_AF-A0A258DBC2-F1
#
_entry.id   AF-A0A258DBC2-F1
#
_cell.length_a   1.000
_cell.length_b   1.000
_cell.length_c   1.000
_cell.angle_alpha   90.00
_cell.angle_beta   90.00
_cell.angle_gamma   90.00
#
_symmetry.space_group_name_H-M   'P 1'
#
loop_
_entity.id
_entity.type
_entity.pdbx_description
1 polymer ?
#
loop_
_entity_poly.entity_id
_entity_poly.type
_entity_poly.pdbx_seq_one_letter_code
_entity_poly.pdbx_strand_id
1 'polypeptide(L)'
;MATTLLTTKRVEKPWGRHHLWPGFADPANDGAPVGEIWFERTDPAAPEARLLLKLLFTTAPLSIQVHPDDAFAKSKGLGNGKTEAWYVLGATPEAKVALGLTAPASPETLRAAVESGALKTLVNWRPAVRDEAILVPAGTIHALGAGLVVAEIQQRSETT
;
A
#
# COMPACT_ATOMS: atom_id res chain seq x y z
N MET A 1 30.35 6.97 -7.37
CA MET A 1 28.97 7.50 -7.35
C MET A 1 28.74 8.12 -5.98
N ALA A 2 28.14 9.31 -5.91
CA ALA A 2 27.77 9.92 -4.62
C ALA A 2 26.48 9.28 -4.09
N THR A 3 26.44 8.96 -2.80
CA THR A 3 25.25 8.47 -2.11
C THR A 3 24.50 9.65 -1.51
N THR A 4 23.18 9.73 -1.74
CA THR A 4 22.32 10.75 -1.13
C THR A 4 21.44 10.10 -0.08
N LEU A 5 21.47 10.63 1.15
CA LEU A 5 20.56 10.22 2.20
C LEU A 5 19.17 10.83 1.94
N LEU A 6 18.14 9.99 1.96
CA LEU A 6 16.74 10.41 1.83
C LEU A 6 16.20 10.91 3.18
N THR A 7 15.27 11.86 3.15
CA THR A 7 14.46 12.23 4.31
C THR A 7 13.26 11.31 4.44
N THR A 8 12.74 11.20 5.66
CA THR A 8 11.54 10.42 5.96
C THR A 8 10.38 11.33 6.33
N LYS A 9 9.24 11.15 5.68
CA LYS A 9 7.97 11.80 6.04
C LYS A 9 7.04 10.77 6.70
N ARG A 10 6.54 11.10 7.89
CA ARG A 10 5.57 10.26 8.62
C ARG A 10 4.15 10.61 8.19
N VAL A 11 3.30 9.60 8.03
CA VAL A 11 1.88 9.76 7.75
C VAL A 11 1.06 9.00 8.77
N GLU A 12 0.24 9.74 9.51
CA GLU A 12 -0.66 9.21 10.51
C GLU A 12 -1.87 8.55 9.84
N LYS A 13 -2.27 7.38 10.34
CA LYS A 13 -3.43 6.64 9.82
C LYS A 13 -4.11 5.89 10.96
N PRO A 14 -5.45 5.82 10.98
CA PRO A 14 -6.19 5.13 12.05
C PRO A 14 -5.85 3.63 12.16
N TRP A 15 -5.36 3.03 11.07
CA TRP A 15 -4.90 1.64 11.02
C TRP A 15 -3.40 1.46 11.29
N GLY A 16 -2.70 2.53 11.70
CA GLY A 16 -1.25 2.55 11.92
C GLY A 16 -0.79 1.87 13.22
N ARG A 17 0.51 1.97 13.52
CA ARG A 17 1.14 1.46 14.74
C ARG A 17 1.66 2.56 15.65
N HIS A 18 1.69 2.26 16.95
CA HIS A 18 2.43 3.03 17.97
C HIS A 18 3.82 2.47 18.24
N HIS A 19 4.08 1.22 17.84
CA HIS A 19 5.42 0.64 17.88
C HIS A 19 5.89 0.31 16.46
N LEU A 20 6.91 1.03 16.00
CA LEU A 20 7.39 1.00 14.63
C LEU A 20 8.54 0.02 14.44
N TRP A 21 8.89 -0.20 13.18
CA TRP A 21 9.98 -1.09 12.81
C TRP A 21 11.33 -0.56 13.31
N PRO A 22 12.30 -1.43 13.65
CA PRO A 22 13.63 -1.00 14.08
C PRO A 22 14.24 0.05 13.16
N GLY A 23 14.79 1.11 13.76
CA GLY A 23 15.35 2.27 13.05
C GLY A 23 14.42 3.47 12.96
N PHE A 24 13.15 3.35 13.38
CA PHE A 24 12.21 4.48 13.47
C PHE A 24 11.78 4.71 14.92
N ALA A 25 11.81 5.96 15.36
CA ALA A 25 11.31 6.33 16.68
C ALA A 25 9.79 6.24 16.72
N ASP A 26 9.24 5.61 17.76
CA ASP A 26 7.81 5.50 18.00
C ASP A 26 7.15 6.90 18.14
N PRO A 27 5.87 7.06 17.78
CA PRO A 27 5.10 8.24 18.18
C PRO A 27 5.02 8.36 19.71
N ALA A 28 4.67 9.54 20.21
CA ALA A 28 4.35 9.72 21.63
C ALA A 28 3.21 8.79 22.07
N ASN A 29 3.15 8.45 23.36
CA ASN A 29 2.17 7.50 23.89
C ASN A 29 0.71 7.93 23.66
N ASP A 30 0.46 9.23 23.63
CA ASP A 30 -0.83 9.87 23.33
C ASP A 30 -0.93 10.36 21.86
N GLY A 31 0.10 10.09 21.07
CA GLY A 31 0.18 10.47 19.66
C GLY A 31 -0.68 9.60 18.76
N ALA A 32 -0.98 10.11 17.56
CA ALA A 32 -1.67 9.35 16.54
C ALA A 32 -0.81 8.17 16.04
N PRO A 33 -1.43 7.02 15.70
CA PRO A 33 -0.72 5.90 15.11
C PRO A 33 -0.13 6.27 13.76
N VAL A 34 1.10 5.82 13.50
CA VAL A 34 1.78 6.03 12.21
C VAL A 34 1.46 4.86 11.29
N GLY A 35 0.81 5.15 10.17
CA GLY A 35 0.50 4.14 9.15
C GLY A 35 1.61 4.00 8.13
N GLU A 36 2.25 5.11 7.75
CA GLU A 36 3.22 5.12 6.66
C GLU A 36 4.46 5.96 6.99
N ILE A 37 5.60 5.53 6.46
CA ILE A 37 6.81 6.35 6.37
C ILE A 37 7.24 6.40 4.91
N TRP A 38 7.31 7.60 4.36
CA TRP A 38 7.69 7.85 2.97
C TRP A 38 9.14 8.28 2.90
N PHE A 39 9.85 7.81 1.87
CA PHE A 39 11.22 8.23 1.60
C PHE A 39 11.24 9.26 0.48
N GLU A 40 11.75 10.46 0.80
CA GLU A 40 11.75 11.60 -0.10
C GLU A 40 13.16 12.13 -0.33
N ARG A 41 13.38 12.74 -1.50
CA ARG A 41 14.64 13.43 -1.78
C ARG A 41 14.68 14.73 -0.97
N THR A 42 15.86 15.02 -0.43
CA THR A 42 16.14 16.24 0.35
C THR A 42 16.32 17.48 -0.50
N ASP A 43 16.88 17.32 -1.70
CA ASP A 43 17.16 18.41 -2.62
C ASP A 43 15.89 18.79 -3.41
N PRO A 44 15.33 19.99 -3.22
CA PRO A 44 14.15 20.45 -3.95
C PRO A 44 14.42 20.71 -5.44
N ALA A 45 15.68 20.84 -5.86
CA ALA A 45 16.07 20.97 -7.26
C ALA A 45 16.23 19.60 -7.95
N ALA A 46 16.20 18.49 -7.19
CA ALA A 46 16.31 17.17 -7.76
C ALA A 46 15.07 16.84 -8.63
N PRO A 47 15.25 16.14 -9.77
CA PRO A 47 14.12 15.64 -10.54
C PRO A 47 13.21 14.76 -9.68
N GLU A 48 11.91 14.85 -9.94
CA GLU A 48 10.92 14.03 -9.25
C GLU A 48 11.21 12.54 -9.48
N ALA A 49 11.22 11.77 -8.38
CA ALA A 49 11.42 10.34 -8.47
C ALA A 49 10.24 9.68 -9.18
N ARG A 50 10.52 8.77 -10.13
CA ARG A 50 9.47 8.01 -10.83
C ARG A 50 8.80 6.96 -9.93
N LEU A 51 9.50 6.55 -8.89
CA LEU A 51 9.03 5.61 -7.87
C LEU A 51 8.96 6.31 -6.52
N LEU A 52 8.06 5.81 -5.67
CA LEU A 52 7.94 6.17 -4.27
C LEU A 52 8.13 4.89 -3.45
N LEU A 53 9.02 4.95 -2.46
CA LEU A 53 9.20 3.92 -1.44
C LEU A 53 8.46 4.35 -0.18
N LYS A 54 7.66 3.45 0.38
CA LYS A 54 7.00 3.60 1.67
C LYS A 54 7.28 2.39 2.55
N LEU A 55 7.27 2.59 3.87
CA LEU A 55 7.00 1.53 4.83
C LEU A 55 5.57 1.68 5.34
N LEU A 56 4.79 0.60 5.31
CA LEU A 56 3.43 0.54 5.83
C LEU A 56 3.41 -0.29 7.12
N PHE A 57 2.65 0.17 8.11
CA PHE A 57 2.54 -0.42 9.44
C PHE A 57 1.07 -0.69 9.78
N THR A 58 0.57 -1.89 9.49
CA THR A 58 -0.87 -2.17 9.65
C THR A 58 -1.19 -2.83 11.00
N THR A 59 -2.19 -2.28 11.70
CA THR A 59 -2.87 -2.89 12.87
C THR A 59 -4.31 -3.27 12.57
N ALA A 60 -4.89 -2.71 11.51
CA ALA A 60 -6.21 -3.06 10.98
C ALA A 60 -6.12 -3.26 9.46
N PRO A 61 -7.08 -3.99 8.85
CA PRO A 61 -7.14 -4.11 7.39
C PRO A 61 -7.34 -2.75 6.72
N LEU A 62 -6.63 -2.53 5.61
CA LEU A 62 -6.86 -1.38 4.74
C LEU A 62 -8.10 -1.62 3.86
N SER A 63 -8.54 -0.57 3.15
CA SER A 63 -9.60 -0.71 2.16
C SER A 63 -9.20 -1.69 1.04
N ILE A 64 -10.21 -2.30 0.43
CA ILE A 64 -10.05 -3.03 -0.84
C ILE A 64 -9.98 -1.98 -1.95
N GLN A 65 -8.94 -2.04 -2.77
CA GLN A 65 -8.55 -1.00 -3.72
C GLN A 65 -8.28 -1.58 -5.11
N VAL A 66 -8.31 -0.72 -6.13
CA VAL A 66 -7.83 -1.04 -7.47
C VAL A 66 -7.23 0.20 -8.12
N HIS A 67 -5.96 0.11 -8.49
CA HIS A 67 -5.24 1.24 -9.06
C HIS A 67 -5.34 1.27 -10.58
N PRO A 68 -5.45 2.45 -11.21
CA PRO A 68 -5.46 2.53 -12.66
C PRO A 68 -4.06 2.33 -13.26
N ASP A 69 -4.02 1.88 -14.51
CA ASP A 69 -2.81 1.93 -15.31
C ASP A 69 -2.56 3.37 -15.85
N ASP A 70 -1.42 3.58 -16.50
CA ASP A 70 -1.05 4.89 -17.03
C ASP A 70 -2.05 5.40 -18.09
N ALA A 71 -2.62 4.51 -18.91
CA ALA A 71 -3.54 4.90 -19.97
C ALA A 71 -4.87 5.39 -19.40
N PHE A 72 -5.43 4.64 -18.45
CA PHE A 72 -6.66 4.99 -17.75
C PHE A 72 -6.47 6.23 -16.88
N ALA A 73 -5.37 6.34 -16.14
CA ALA A 73 -5.05 7.53 -15.34
C ALA A 73 -5.05 8.80 -16.22
N LYS A 74 -4.35 8.77 -17.35
CA LYS A 74 -4.32 9.89 -18.32
C LYS A 74 -5.69 10.19 -18.90
N SER A 75 -6.49 9.16 -19.22
CA SER A 75 -7.86 9.35 -19.72
C SER A 75 -8.78 10.08 -18.73
N LYS A 76 -8.42 10.07 -17.44
CA LYS A 76 -9.13 10.74 -16.34
C LYS A 76 -8.50 12.06 -15.93
N GLY A 77 -7.48 12.55 -16.64
CA GLY A 77 -6.74 13.76 -16.29
C GLY A 77 -5.88 13.61 -15.03
N LEU A 78 -5.57 12.38 -14.62
CA LEU A 78 -4.66 12.07 -13.52
C LEU A 78 -3.22 11.97 -14.05
N GLY A 79 -2.26 11.90 -13.12
CA GLY A 79 -0.84 11.74 -13.43
C GLY A 79 -0.48 10.33 -13.92
N ASN A 80 0.38 9.65 -13.19
CA ASN A 80 0.76 8.27 -13.50
C ASN A 80 -0.30 7.28 -12.99
N GLY A 81 -0.34 6.09 -13.62
CA GLY A 81 -0.95 4.93 -13.01
C GLY A 81 -0.17 4.47 -11.78
N LYS A 82 -0.62 3.37 -11.16
CA LYS A 82 -0.03 2.87 -9.92
C LYS A 82 0.05 1.35 -9.90
N THR A 83 1.14 0.84 -10.48
CA THR A 83 1.67 -0.49 -10.17
C THR A 83 2.54 -0.43 -8.93
N GLU A 84 2.45 -1.46 -8.10
CA GLU A 84 3.17 -1.58 -6.84
C GLU A 84 3.93 -2.91 -6.75
N ALA A 85 4.95 -2.93 -5.90
CA ALA A 85 5.61 -4.12 -5.44
C ALA A 85 5.76 -4.02 -3.92
N TRP A 86 5.33 -5.07 -3.23
CA TRP A 86 5.41 -5.18 -1.78
C TRP A 86 6.49 -6.17 -1.39
N TYR A 87 7.32 -5.81 -0.43
CA TYR A 87 8.19 -6.74 0.27
C TYR A 87 7.76 -6.83 1.74
N VAL A 88 7.38 -8.03 2.17
CA VAL A 88 6.85 -8.26 3.52
C VAL A 88 7.99 -8.34 4.53
N LEU A 89 8.23 -7.25 5.25
CA LEU A 89 9.26 -7.20 6.29
C LEU A 89 8.84 -7.94 7.55
N GLY A 90 7.56 -7.88 7.90
CA GLY A 90 6.99 -8.54 9.07
C GLY A 90 5.52 -8.89 8.89
N ALA A 91 5.13 -10.04 9.41
CA ALA A 91 3.75 -10.54 9.38
C ALA A 91 3.47 -11.27 10.71
N THR A 92 2.35 -10.93 11.36
CA THR A 92 1.82 -11.76 12.46
C THR A 92 1.25 -13.08 11.89
N PRO A 93 1.05 -14.13 12.72
CA PRO A 93 0.54 -15.42 12.23
C PRO A 93 -0.80 -15.32 11.49
N GLU A 94 -1.65 -14.36 11.85
CA GLU A 94 -2.96 -14.13 11.25
C GLU A 94 -2.93 -13.14 10.08
N ALA A 95 -1.78 -12.53 9.78
CA ALA A 95 -1.65 -11.51 8.77
C ALA A 95 -1.93 -12.06 7.36
N LYS A 96 -2.66 -11.29 6.57
CA LYS A 96 -3.09 -11.69 5.23
C LYS A 96 -2.92 -10.56 4.24
N VAL A 97 -2.75 -10.93 2.98
CA VAL A 97 -2.86 -10.03 1.83
C VAL A 97 -3.97 -10.52 0.92
N ALA A 98 -4.61 -9.60 0.22
CA ALA A 98 -5.65 -9.88 -0.75
C ALA A 98 -5.15 -9.48 -2.15
N LEU A 99 -5.20 -10.41 -3.12
CA LEU A 99 -4.69 -10.21 -4.48
C LEU A 99 -5.63 -10.87 -5.49
N GLY A 100 -6.29 -10.05 -6.29
CA GLY A 100 -7.26 -10.49 -7.28
C GLY A 100 -8.56 -11.01 -6.66
N LEU A 101 -9.44 -11.49 -7.53
CA LEU A 101 -10.72 -12.08 -7.14
C LEU A 101 -10.60 -13.60 -7.03
N THR A 102 -11.46 -14.22 -6.21
CA THR A 102 -11.55 -15.69 -6.07
C THR A 102 -12.10 -16.35 -7.32
N ALA A 103 -12.85 -15.62 -8.14
CA ALA A 103 -13.35 -16.02 -9.45
C ALA A 103 -13.53 -14.78 -10.34
N PRO A 104 -13.57 -14.93 -11.68
CA PRO A 104 -13.96 -13.84 -12.58
C PRO A 104 -15.33 -13.27 -12.20
N ALA A 105 -15.46 -11.94 -12.19
CA ALA A 105 -16.70 -11.25 -11.88
C ALA A 105 -16.97 -10.15 -12.91
N SER A 106 -18.25 -9.94 -13.24
CA SER A 106 -18.63 -8.83 -14.11
C SER A 106 -18.62 -7.50 -13.35
N PRO A 107 -18.56 -6.35 -14.04
CA PRO A 107 -18.69 -5.03 -13.41
C PRO A 107 -19.98 -4.88 -12.58
N GLU A 108 -21.08 -5.49 -13.02
CA GLU A 108 -22.37 -5.48 -12.31
C GLU A 108 -22.30 -6.28 -11.01
N THR A 109 -21.68 -7.45 -11.03
CA THR A 109 -21.42 -8.25 -9.83
C THR A 109 -20.56 -7.50 -8.83
N LEU A 110 -19.48 -6.86 -9.30
CA LEU A 110 -18.61 -6.07 -8.43
C LEU A 110 -19.34 -4.88 -7.82
N ARG A 111 -20.16 -4.17 -8.60
CA ARG A 111 -20.98 -3.06 -8.11
C ARG A 111 -21.95 -3.50 -7.01
N ALA A 112 -22.71 -4.57 -7.25
CA ALA A 112 -23.64 -5.11 -6.25
C ALA A 112 -22.91 -5.58 -4.97
N ALA A 113 -21.70 -6.15 -5.11
CA ALA A 113 -20.89 -6.57 -3.98
C ALA A 113 -20.33 -5.40 -3.17
N VAL A 114 -19.99 -4.28 -3.82
CA VAL A 114 -19.61 -3.02 -3.14
C VAL A 114 -20.80 -2.47 -2.37
N GLU A 115 -21.96 -2.35 -3.02
CA GLU A 115 -23.18 -1.78 -2.42
C GLU A 115 -23.69 -2.59 -1.22
N SER A 116 -23.59 -3.92 -1.28
CA SER A 116 -24.00 -4.82 -0.20
C SER A 116 -22.92 -5.08 0.86
N GLY A 117 -21.69 -4.62 0.66
CA GLY A 117 -20.54 -4.94 1.53
C GLY A 117 -20.02 -6.38 1.40
N ALA A 118 -20.46 -7.12 0.38
CA ALA A 118 -20.03 -8.48 0.09
C ALA A 118 -18.67 -8.55 -0.63
N LEU A 119 -18.09 -7.43 -1.09
CA LEU A 119 -16.82 -7.45 -1.86
C LEU A 119 -15.71 -8.24 -1.16
N LYS A 120 -15.62 -8.17 0.18
CA LYS A 120 -14.63 -8.91 0.99
C LYS A 120 -14.66 -10.43 0.80
N THR A 121 -15.77 -11.01 0.35
CA THR A 121 -15.90 -12.45 0.07
C THR A 121 -15.45 -12.81 -1.34
N LEU A 122 -15.37 -11.82 -2.23
CA LEU A 122 -14.94 -11.99 -3.62
C LEU A 122 -13.44 -11.81 -3.80
N VAL A 123 -12.75 -11.12 -2.87
CA VAL A 123 -11.30 -10.93 -2.95
C VAL A 123 -10.56 -12.16 -2.44
N ASN A 124 -9.51 -12.57 -3.13
CA ASN A 124 -8.70 -13.71 -2.78
C ASN A 124 -7.69 -13.36 -1.67
N TRP A 125 -8.08 -13.64 -0.42
CA TRP A 125 -7.23 -13.50 0.76
C TRP A 125 -6.34 -14.72 0.96
N ARG A 126 -5.05 -14.49 1.19
CA ARG A 126 -4.08 -15.53 1.55
C ARG A 126 -3.20 -15.09 2.72
N PRO A 127 -2.61 -16.04 3.48
CA PRO A 127 -1.59 -15.69 4.47
C PRO A 127 -0.45 -14.89 3.85
N ALA A 128 0.01 -13.89 4.57
CA ALA A 128 1.21 -13.14 4.21
C ALA A 128 2.44 -13.86 4.78
N VAL A 129 3.50 -13.97 3.99
CA VAL A 129 4.74 -14.64 4.41
C VAL A 129 5.83 -13.60 4.53
N ARG A 130 6.57 -13.60 5.65
CA ARG A 130 7.75 -12.74 5.81
C ARG A 130 8.78 -13.07 4.73
N ASP A 131 9.47 -12.03 4.27
CA ASP A 131 10.48 -12.08 3.20
C ASP A 131 9.92 -12.43 1.81
N GLU A 132 8.60 -12.38 1.66
CA GLU A 132 7.94 -12.52 0.37
C GLU A 132 7.96 -11.19 -0.41
N ALA A 133 8.24 -11.28 -1.71
CA ALA A 133 8.03 -10.21 -2.67
C ALA A 133 6.76 -10.46 -3.49
N ILE A 134 5.90 -9.44 -3.58
CA ILE A 134 4.59 -9.52 -4.22
C ILE A 134 4.50 -8.37 -5.23
N LEU A 135 4.25 -8.68 -6.50
CA LEU A 135 3.91 -7.67 -7.50
C LEU A 135 2.40 -7.43 -7.52
N VAL A 136 1.99 -6.17 -7.57
CA VAL A 136 0.60 -5.74 -7.72
C VAL A 136 0.48 -4.88 -8.98
N PRO A 137 0.25 -5.51 -10.15
CA PRO A 137 0.02 -4.77 -11.37
C PRO A 137 -1.20 -3.86 -11.25
N ALA A 138 -1.14 -2.67 -11.86
CA ALA A 138 -2.30 -1.81 -12.02
C ALA A 138 -3.50 -2.59 -12.60
N GLY A 139 -4.70 -2.31 -12.11
CA GLY A 139 -5.93 -3.04 -12.44
C GLY A 139 -6.20 -4.25 -11.53
N THR A 140 -5.26 -4.65 -10.66
CA THR A 140 -5.48 -5.73 -9.70
C THR A 140 -6.30 -5.22 -8.51
N ILE A 141 -7.41 -5.89 -8.18
CA ILE A 141 -8.13 -5.64 -6.92
C ILE A 141 -7.30 -6.23 -5.77
N HIS A 142 -6.97 -5.43 -4.76
CA HIS A 142 -6.06 -5.86 -3.69
C HIS A 142 -6.34 -5.18 -2.35
N ALA A 143 -5.75 -5.71 -1.27
CA ALA A 143 -5.77 -5.11 0.06
C ALA A 143 -4.64 -5.67 0.94
N LEU A 144 -4.14 -4.85 1.87
CA LEU A 144 -3.29 -5.29 2.98
C LEU A 144 -4.15 -5.55 4.22
N GLY A 145 -4.00 -6.72 4.84
CA GLY A 145 -4.61 -7.04 6.12
C GLY A 145 -3.91 -6.38 7.30
N ALA A 146 -4.43 -6.65 8.50
CA ALA A 146 -3.78 -6.26 9.76
C ALA A 146 -2.48 -7.06 10.00
N GLY A 147 -1.62 -6.54 10.88
CA GLY A 147 -0.45 -7.28 11.38
C GLY A 147 0.76 -7.26 10.46
N LEU A 148 0.78 -6.40 9.44
CA LEU A 148 1.86 -6.33 8.46
C LEU A 148 2.82 -5.16 8.69
N VAL A 149 4.08 -5.39 8.33
CA VAL A 149 5.05 -4.35 8.01
C VAL A 149 5.52 -4.61 6.58
N VAL A 150 5.27 -3.68 5.68
CA VAL A 150 5.53 -3.84 4.23
C VAL A 150 6.40 -2.70 3.74
N ALA A 151 7.44 -3.02 2.97
CA ALA A 151 8.07 -2.04 2.09
C ALA A 151 7.31 -2.03 0.77
N GLU A 152 6.66 -0.92 0.46
CA GLU A 152 5.88 -0.70 -0.75
C GLU A 152 6.69 0.19 -1.71
N ILE A 153 7.04 -0.37 -2.86
CA ILE A 153 7.62 0.34 -3.98
C ILE A 153 6.52 0.52 -5.02
N GLN A 154 6.12 1.77 -5.25
CA GLN A 154 5.04 2.09 -6.19
C GLN A 154 5.52 3.09 -7.23
N GLN A 155 4.83 3.16 -8.37
CA GLN A 155 4.90 4.38 -9.20
C GLN A 155 4.57 5.59 -8.32
N ARG A 156 5.21 6.74 -8.58
CA ARG A 156 4.89 7.97 -7.85
C ARG A 156 3.53 8.49 -8.30
N SER A 157 2.50 7.99 -7.62
CA SER A 157 1.08 8.27 -7.81
C SER A 157 0.36 7.95 -6.50
N GLU A 158 -0.59 8.80 -6.12
CA GLU A 158 -1.45 8.57 -4.96
C GLU A 158 -2.88 8.18 -5.39
N THR A 159 -3.09 7.90 -6.68
CA THR A 159 -4.38 7.48 -7.21
C THR A 159 -4.75 6.09 -6.68
N THR A 160 -5.89 6.01 -6.00
CA THR A 160 -6.41 4.80 -5.36
C THR A 160 -7.77 4.41 -5.93
#